data_AF-A0A0A5G3A2-F1
#
_entry.id   AF-A0A0A5G3A2-F1
#
_cell.length_a   1.000
_cell.length_b   1.000
_cell.length_c   1.000
_cell.angle_alpha   90.00
_cell.angle_beta   90.00
_cell.angle_gamma   90.00
#
_symmetry.space_group_name_H-M   'P 1'
#
loop_
_entity.id
_entity.type
_entity.pdbx_description
1 polymer ?
#
loop_
_entity_poly.entity_id
_entity_poly.type
_entity_poly.pdbx_seq_one_letter_code
_entity_poly.pdbx_strand_id
1 'polypeptide(L)' 'MSKLDGYMKFRLIFHSFILLFISAVIWAYSIKGFQISYIIIGTVIALDSIYGLFKLYREVKSQNKTVS' A
#
# COMPACT_ATOMS: atom_id res chain seq x y z
N MET A 1 -9.47 16.47 16.90
CA MET A 1 -8.72 15.58 15.98
C MET A 1 -9.73 15.06 14.95
N SER A 2 -9.69 15.52 13.70
CA SER A 2 -10.76 15.20 12.75
C SER A 2 -10.74 13.69 12.45
N LYS A 3 -11.91 13.04 12.41
CA LYS A 3 -12.01 11.59 12.14
C LYS A 3 -11.34 11.19 10.82
N LEU A 4 -11.26 12.12 9.87
CA LEU A 4 -10.58 11.95 8.58
C LEU A 4 -9.07 11.71 8.74
N ASP A 5 -8.46 12.40 9.70
CA ASP A 5 -7.01 12.39 9.94
C ASP A 5 -6.54 11.07 10.58
N GLY A 6 -7.34 10.54 11.50
CA GLY A 6 -7.10 9.23 12.12
C GLY A 6 -7.23 8.08 11.12
N TYR A 7 -8.26 8.12 10.26
CA TYR A 7 -8.46 7.12 9.21
C TYR A 7 -7.34 7.15 8.16
N MET A 8 -6.88 8.34 7.77
CA MET A 8 -5.74 8.50 6.87
C MET A 8 -4.45 7.91 7.45
N LYS A 9 -4.14 8.21 8.72
CA LYS A 9 -2.97 7.63 9.41
C LYS A 9 -3.02 6.11 9.50
N PHE A 10 -4.17 5.56 9.89
CA PHE A 10 -4.36 4.10 9.97
C PHE A 10 -4.12 3.45 8.61
N ARG A 11 -4.72 3.99 7.54
CA ARG A 11 -4.59 3.44 6.19
C ARG A 11 -3.14 3.47 5.70
N LEU A 12 -2.41 4.53 6.02
CA LEU A 12 -0.99 4.69 5.65
C LEU A 12 -0.13 3.65 6.39
N ILE A 13 -0.29 3.51 7.71
CA ILE A 13 0.41 2.49 8.52
C ILE A 13 0.09 1.07 8.03
N PHE A 14 -1.19 0.79 7.76
CA PHE A 14 -1.64 -0.51 7.30
C PHE A 14 -1.02 -0.89 5.95
N HIS A 15 -1.02 0.03 4.97
CA HIS A 15 -0.41 -0.22 3.67
C HIS A 15 1.10 -0.37 3.78
N SER A 16 1.79 0.43 4.61
CA SER A 16 3.22 0.27 4.86
C SER A 16 3.56 -1.08 5.49
N PHE A 17 2.73 -1.57 6.41
CA PHE A 17 2.90 -2.88 7.04
C PHE A 17 2.74 -4.02 6.03
N ILE A 18 1.69 -3.97 5.19
CA ILE A 18 1.48 -4.95 4.13
C ILE A 18 2.65 -4.95 3.13
N LEU A 19 3.16 -3.78 2.77
CA LEU A 19 4.28 -3.65 1.83
C LEU A 19 5.55 -4.31 2.39
N LEU A 20 5.87 -4.04 3.66
CA LEU A 20 6.97 -4.71 4.37
C LEU A 20 6.79 -6.22 4.46
N PHE A 21 5.58 -6.68 4.78
CA PHE A 21 5.26 -8.10 4.87
C PHE A 21 5.46 -8.80 3.53
N ILE A 22 4.96 -8.23 2.44
CA ILE A 22 5.13 -8.76 1.09
C ILE A 22 6.60 -8.79 0.68
N SER A 23 7.36 -7.72 0.94
CA SER A 23 8.80 -7.70 0.64
C SER A 23 9.55 -8.80 1.41
N ALA A 24 9.20 -9.04 2.67
CA ALA A 24 9.79 -10.12 3.47
C ALA A 24 9.43 -11.51 2.93
N VAL A 25 8.18 -11.71 2.49
CA VAL A 25 7.72 -12.96 1.85
C VAL A 25 8.49 -13.20 0.54
N ILE A 26 8.55 -12.18 -0.34
CA ILE A 26 9.28 -12.28 -1.62
C ILE A 26 10.76 -12.58 -1.36
N TRP A 27 11.40 -11.90 -0.41
CA TRP A 27 12.79 -12.14 -0.04
C TRP A 27 13.02 -13.57 0.47
N ALA A 28 12.19 -14.04 1.41
CA ALA A 28 12.30 -15.38 1.98
C ALA A 28 12.12 -16.49 0.93
N TYR A 29 11.18 -16.31 0.00
CA TYR A 29 10.91 -17.28 -1.06
C TYR A 29 11.88 -17.20 -2.23
N SER A 30 12.49 -16.04 -2.48
CA SER A 30 13.56 -15.93 -3.49
C SER A 30 14.82 -16.72 -3.08
N ILE A 31 15.06 -16.90 -1.78
CA ILE A 31 16.25 -17.61 -1.26
C ILE A 31 16.03 -19.13 -1.18
N LYS A 32 14.80 -19.60 -0.90
CA LYS A 32 14.51 -21.02 -0.61
C LYS A 32 14.04 -21.88 -1.80
N GLY A 33 14.07 -21.34 -3.01
CA GLY A 33 13.63 -22.05 -4.22
C GLY A 33 12.32 -21.47 -4.76
N PHE A 34 12.29 -21.32 -6.08
CA PHE A 34 11.38 -20.47 -6.84
C PHE A 34 9.91 -20.84 -6.67
N GLN A 35 9.21 -20.20 -5.73
CA GLN A 35 7.76 -20.32 -5.57
C GLN A 35 7.04 -19.11 -6.20
N ILE A 36 6.91 -19.18 -7.52
CA ILE A 36 6.31 -18.17 -8.41
C ILE A 36 4.96 -17.66 -7.90
N SER A 37 4.14 -18.54 -7.32
CA SER A 37 2.82 -18.23 -6.78
C SER A 37 2.85 -17.17 -5.67
N TYR A 38 3.82 -17.20 -4.76
CA TYR A 38 3.95 -16.19 -3.71
C TYR A 38 4.41 -14.85 -4.26
N ILE A 39 5.26 -14.86 -5.28
CA ILE A 39 5.70 -13.65 -5.98
C ILE A 39 4.50 -13.00 -6.67
N ILE A 40 3.69 -13.76 -7.41
CA ILE A 40 2.48 -13.26 -8.09
C ILE A 40 1.50 -12.65 -7.08
N ILE A 41 1.20 -13.37 -5.99
CA ILE A 41 0.28 -12.87 -4.95
C ILE A 41 0.83 -11.59 -4.32
N GLY A 42 2.13 -11.57 -3.99
CA GLY A 42 2.79 -10.38 -3.45
C GLY A 42 2.73 -9.18 -4.41
N THR A 43 2.98 -9.41 -5.70
CA THR A 43 2.89 -8.36 -6.72
C THR A 43 1.48 -7.81 -6.86
N VAL A 44 0.44 -8.66 -6.86
CA VAL A 44 -0.96 -8.21 -6.94
C VAL A 44 -1.33 -7.32 -5.76
N ILE A 45 -1.00 -7.73 -4.54
CA ILE A 45 -1.31 -6.93 -3.34
C ILE A 45 -0.50 -5.62 -3.33
N ALA A 46 0.75 -5.64 -3.80
CA ALA A 46 1.57 -4.44 -3.91
C ALA A 46 0.99 -3.44 -4.92
N LEU A 47 0.53 -3.91 -6.09
CA LEU A 47 -0.10 -3.07 -7.10
C LEU A 47 -1.41 -2.44 -6.59
N ASP A 48 -2.25 -3.22 -5.91
CA ASP A 48 -3.49 -2.72 -5.31
C ASP A 48 -3.21 -1.64 -4.24
N SER A 49 -2.20 -1.88 -3.40
CA SER A 49 -1.75 -0.90 -2.41
C SER A 49 -1.23 0.41 -3.03
N ILE A 50 -0.43 0.31 -4.09
CA ILE A 50 0.09 1.48 -4.82
C ILE A 50 -1.06 2.26 -5.46
N TYR A 51 -2.01 1.56 -6.07
CA TYR A 51 -3.18 2.18 -6.69
C TYR A 51 -4.04 2.92 -5.65
N GLY A 52 -4.31 2.28 -4.50
CA GLY A 52 -5.05 2.90 -3.39
C GLY A 52 -4.36 4.16 -2.86
N LEU A 53 -3.02 4.13 -2.74
CA LEU A 53 -2.24 5.29 -2.32
C LEU A 53 -2.30 6.42 -3.36
N PHE A 54 -2.17 6.10 -4.64
CA PHE A 54 -2.22 7.09 -5.72
C PHE A 54 -3.60 7.74 -5.85
N LYS A 55 -4.67 6.94 -5.72
CA LYS A 55 -6.05 7.43 -5.69
C LYS A 55 -6.25 8.39 -4.52
N LEU A 56 -5.81 8.02 -3.33
CA LEU A 56 -5.88 8.89 -2.15
C LEU A 56 -5.12 10.19 -2.36
N TYR A 57 -3.90 10.12 -2.88
CA TYR A 57 -3.08 11.30 -3.15
C TYR A 57 -3.78 12.25 -4.13
N ARG A 58 -4.42 11.71 -5.18
CA ARG A 58 -5.23 12.52 -6.11
C ARG A 58 -6.45 13.15 -5.45
N GLU A 59 -7.17 12.42 -4.61
CA GLU A 59 -8.35 12.93 -3.89
C GLU A 59 -7.96 14.10 -2.95
N VAL A 60 -6.89 13.92 -2.17
CA VAL A 60 -6.37 14.97 -1.27
C VAL A 60 -5.89 16.19 -2.06
N LYS A 61 -5.15 15.98 -3.17
CA LYS A 61 -4.69 17.08 -4.04
C LYS A 61 -5.86 17.82 -4.71
N SER A 62 -6.92 17.10 -5.09
CA SER A 62 -8.10 17.70 -5.71
C SER A 62 -8.88 18.57 -4.72
N GLN A 63 -9.05 18.11 -3.47
CA GLN A 63 -9.73 18.91 -2.45
C GLN A 63 -8.94 20.18 -2.08
N ASN A 64 -7.61 20.12 -2.07
CA ASN A 64 -6.78 21.30 -1.81
C ASN A 64 -6.91 22.39 -2.90
N LYS A 65 -7.34 22.03 -4.12
CA LYS A 65 -7.56 22.96 -5.24
C LYS A 65 -8.93 23.63 -5.23
N THR A 66 -9.89 23.12 -4.47
CA THR A 66 -11.27 23.66 -4.42
C THR A 66 -11.46 24.64 -3.26
N VAL A 67 -10.46 24.73 -2.35
CA VAL A 67 -10.50 25.53 -1.13
C VAL A 67 -9.51 26.72 -1.18
N SER A 68 -8.76 26.89 -2.28
CA SER A 68 -7.97 28.11 -2.58
C SER A 68 -8.64 28.94 -3.65
#